data_AF-A0A2J7QTQ3-F1
#
_entry.id   AF-A0A2J7QTQ3-F1
#
_cell.length_a   1.000
_cell.length_b   1.000
_cell.length_c   1.000
_cell.angle_alpha   90.00
_cell.angle_beta   90.00
_cell.angle_gamma   90.00
#
_symmetry.space_group_name_H-M   'P 1'
#
loop_
_entity.id
_entity.type
_entity.pdbx_description
1 polymer ?
#
loop_
_entity_poly.entity_id
_entity_poly.type
_entity_poly.pdbx_seq_one_letter_code
_entity_poly.pdbx_strand_id
1 'polypeptide(L)'
;MSININKTRVMSYSRKTNVLLYGYQLCRTAITRTSCVKDLLKDLSVFFDSKLYFHNHVDFLYSECIKLLGLIRSITFRFSSLDCLYVLYLTLVRSKLEYASVAWNSITSTDSAKLERIQKKFASVCFYRYFPHSSYSYTSALERLRLHPLSLRRHLLDALFFIQVYRGLKSCSSLLDNASLRVPTCHVRDFSTFSVRPSERHCPSSRCALATNVVGKDLDIFADGAVSLNHILQACTKHFTVLLD
;
A
#
# COMPACT_ATOMS: atom_id res chain seq x y z
N MET A 1 22.13 16.30 20.94
CA MET A 1 21.92 16.35 19.47
C MET A 1 21.42 17.73 19.10
N SER A 2 21.99 18.37 18.06
CA SER A 2 21.54 19.67 17.55
C SER A 2 20.67 19.51 16.30
N ILE A 3 19.52 20.18 16.24
CA ILE A 3 18.58 20.11 15.11
C ILE A 3 19.06 21.02 13.97
N ASN A 4 19.05 20.52 12.73
CA ASN A 4 19.43 21.30 11.55
C ASN A 4 18.25 22.17 11.06
N ILE A 5 18.32 23.47 11.32
CA ILE A 5 17.27 24.44 10.96
C ILE A 5 16.96 24.42 9.47
N ASN A 6 17.98 24.34 8.60
CA ASN A 6 17.80 24.39 7.15
C ASN A 6 17.00 23.20 6.60
N LYS A 7 17.10 22.03 7.26
CA LYS A 7 16.33 20.83 6.93
C LYS A 7 15.01 20.74 7.70
N THR A 8 14.77 21.62 8.67
CA THR A 8 13.56 21.61 9.48
C THR A 8 12.46 22.36 8.75
N ARG A 9 11.27 21.77 8.69
CA ARG A 9 10.07 22.34 8.08
C ARG A 9 8.89 22.14 9.00
N VAL A 10 7.94 23.08 8.96
CA VAL A 10 6.67 22.97 9.68
C VAL A 10 5.55 22.68 8.70
N MET A 11 4.72 21.70 9.05
CA MET A 11 3.49 21.38 8.34
C MET A 11 2.36 21.21 9.35
N SER A 12 1.15 21.63 8.98
CA SER A 12 -0.05 21.37 9.78
C SER A 12 -1.02 20.54 8.96
N TYR A 13 -1.52 19.48 9.61
CA TYR A 13 -2.50 18.59 9.02
C TYR A 13 -3.90 18.97 9.48
N SER A 14 -4.77 19.31 8.54
CA SER A 14 -6.16 19.66 8.83
C SER A 14 -7.01 19.50 7.58
N ARG A 15 -8.24 19.02 7.78
CA ARG A 15 -9.29 19.04 6.75
C ARG A 15 -10.20 20.26 6.87
N LYS A 16 -10.06 21.07 7.93
CA LYS A 16 -10.84 22.29 8.15
C LYS A 16 -10.37 23.38 7.19
N THR A 17 -11.28 24.25 6.77
CA THR A 17 -10.98 25.43 5.94
C THR A 17 -10.15 26.46 6.70
N ASN A 18 -10.52 26.71 7.96
CA ASN A 18 -9.79 27.61 8.84
C ASN A 18 -8.72 26.82 9.63
N VAL A 19 -7.46 26.96 9.22
CA VAL A 19 -6.31 26.32 9.87
C VAL A 19 -5.57 27.35 10.71
N LEU A 20 -5.28 27.02 11.97
CA LEU A 20 -4.43 27.83 12.83
C LEU A 20 -2.98 27.72 12.37
N LEU A 21 -2.43 28.82 11.86
CA LEU A 21 -1.04 28.90 11.41
C LEU A 21 -0.20 29.56 12.50
N TYR A 22 0.57 28.75 13.23
CA TYR A 22 1.52 29.24 14.22
C TYR A 22 2.93 29.35 13.63
N GLY A 23 3.61 30.45 13.91
CA GLY A 23 5.00 30.71 13.51
C GLY A 23 5.98 30.12 14.52
N TYR A 24 6.47 28.91 14.25
CA TYR A 24 7.46 28.27 15.12
C TYR A 24 8.86 28.85 14.88
N GLN A 25 9.59 29.05 15.97
CA GLN A 25 10.98 29.51 15.93
C GLN A 25 11.88 28.50 16.65
N LEU A 26 13.06 28.24 16.07
CA LEU A 26 14.12 27.43 16.66
C LEU A 26 15.38 28.27 16.76
N CYS A 27 16.00 28.37 17.93
CA CYS A 27 17.20 29.21 18.14
C CYS A 27 17.03 30.66 17.63
N ARG A 28 15.83 31.25 17.84
CA ARG A 28 15.44 32.59 17.34
C ARG A 28 15.38 32.74 15.81
N THR A 29 15.46 31.63 15.08
CA THR A 29 15.23 31.60 13.62
C THR A 29 13.84 31.04 13.33
N ALA A 30 13.09 31.72 12.46
CA ALA A 30 11.77 31.25 12.04
C ALA A 30 11.91 30.00 11.17
N ILE A 31 11.17 28.94 11.49
CA ILE A 31 11.17 27.73 10.67
C ILE A 31 10.26 27.97 9.46
N THR A 32 10.75 27.61 8.28
CA THR A 32 9.97 27.72 7.05
C THR A 32 8.81 26.72 7.06
N ARG A 33 7.63 27.23 6.73
CA ARG A 33 6.40 26.45 6.65
C ARG A 33 6.23 25.95 5.23
N THR A 34 5.87 24.68 5.10
CA THR A 34 5.39 24.08 3.86
C THR A 34 4.04 24.72 3.51
N SER A 35 4.04 25.69 2.60
CA SER A 35 2.86 26.53 2.30
C SER A 35 2.20 26.24 0.95
N CYS A 36 2.85 25.47 0.06
CA CYS A 36 2.31 25.17 -1.27
C CYS A 36 2.28 23.68 -1.60
N VAL A 37 1.42 23.30 -2.56
CA VAL A 37 1.28 21.92 -3.09
C VAL A 37 2.61 21.37 -3.65
N LYS A 38 3.58 22.24 -3.98
CA LYS A 38 4.93 21.83 -4.41
C LYS A 38 5.85 21.44 -3.25
N ASP A 39 5.53 21.83 -2.02
CA ASP A 39 6.34 21.59 -0.81
C ASP A 39 5.85 20.37 -0.02
N LEU A 40 5.22 19.38 -0.67
CA LEU A 40 4.81 18.14 -0.01
C LEU A 40 5.92 17.62 0.90
N LEU A 41 5.59 17.43 2.18
CA LEU A 41 6.57 16.94 3.12
C LEU A 41 6.87 15.49 2.75
N LYS A 42 8.12 15.25 2.36
CA LYS A 42 8.63 13.92 2.05
C LYS A 42 9.25 13.34 3.30
N ASP A 43 8.67 12.28 3.83
CA ASP A 43 9.26 11.51 4.91
C ASP A 43 9.35 10.03 4.52
N LEU A 44 10.53 9.44 4.73
CA LEU A 44 10.87 8.07 4.32
C LEU A 44 10.43 7.69 2.89
N SER A 45 10.42 8.65 1.95
CA SER A 45 9.94 8.48 0.56
C SER A 45 8.43 8.45 0.34
N VAL A 46 7.63 8.79 1.35
CA VAL A 46 6.20 9.04 1.25
C VAL A 46 5.95 10.55 1.26
N PHE A 47 5.06 11.02 0.39
CA PHE A 47 4.67 12.44 0.32
C PHE A 47 3.37 12.66 1.07
N PHE A 48 3.36 13.63 1.97
CA PHE A 48 2.21 14.00 2.77
C PHE A 48 1.65 15.35 2.34
N ASP A 49 0.34 15.39 2.05
CA ASP A 49 -0.41 16.64 1.86
C ASP A 49 -1.00 17.12 3.19
N SER A 50 -1.29 18.42 3.28
CA SER A 50 -1.93 19.12 4.40
C SER A 50 -3.26 18.49 4.82
N LYS A 51 -3.98 17.89 3.88
CA LYS A 51 -5.25 17.18 4.15
C LYS A 51 -5.07 15.68 4.41
N LEU A 52 -3.83 15.19 4.38
CA LEU A 52 -3.46 13.77 4.41
C LEU A 52 -4.10 12.97 3.25
N TYR A 53 -4.21 13.59 2.08
CA TYR A 53 -4.50 12.89 0.84
C TYR A 53 -3.21 12.45 0.15
N PHE A 54 -3.24 11.28 -0.47
CA PHE A 54 -2.07 10.67 -1.10
C PHE A 54 -2.09 10.73 -2.63
N HIS A 55 -2.98 11.54 -3.24
CA HIS A 55 -3.07 11.71 -4.69
C HIS A 55 -1.71 12.07 -5.32
N ASN A 56 -1.02 13.06 -4.75
CA ASN A 56 0.29 13.49 -5.24
C ASN A 56 1.36 12.39 -5.09
N HIS A 57 1.27 11.59 -4.01
CA HIS A 57 2.16 10.46 -3.81
C HIS A 57 1.92 9.37 -4.87
N VAL A 58 0.65 9.06 -5.16
CA VAL A 58 0.25 8.12 -6.22
C VAL A 58 0.71 8.61 -7.59
N ASP A 59 0.57 9.91 -7.88
CA ASP A 59 1.00 10.52 -9.14
C ASP A 59 2.52 10.43 -9.34
N PHE A 60 3.26 10.69 -8.26
CA PHE A 60 4.71 10.50 -8.23
C PHE A 60 5.08 9.03 -8.47
N LEU A 61 4.50 8.11 -7.72
CA LEU A 61 4.75 6.67 -7.86
C LEU A 61 4.43 6.18 -9.27
N TYR A 62 3.29 6.60 -9.82
CA TYR A 62 2.88 6.27 -11.18
C TYR A 62 3.91 6.75 -12.21
N SER A 63 4.30 8.03 -12.13
CA SER A 63 5.25 8.62 -13.07
C SER A 63 6.61 7.92 -13.03
N GLU A 64 7.13 7.67 -11.82
CA GLU A 64 8.41 6.97 -11.64
C GLU A 64 8.34 5.52 -12.12
N CYS A 65 7.29 4.78 -11.77
CA CYS A 65 7.12 3.39 -12.16
C CYS A 65 6.91 3.22 -13.67
N ILE A 66 6.19 4.13 -14.34
CA ILE A 66 6.00 4.08 -15.79
C ILE A 66 7.32 4.35 -16.52
N LYS A 67 8.14 5.29 -16.05
CA LYS A 67 9.50 5.52 -16.59
C LYS A 67 10.37 4.28 -16.43
N LEU A 68 10.38 3.68 -15.23
CA LEU A 68 11.13 2.45 -14.95
C LEU A 68 10.65 1.29 -15.81
N LEU A 69 9.34 1.13 -16.00
CA LEU A 69 8.79 0.11 -16.88
C LEU A 69 9.20 0.34 -18.35
N GLY A 70 9.26 1.60 -18.79
CA GLY A 70 9.80 1.95 -20.10
C GLY A 70 11.28 1.60 -20.25
N LEU A 71 12.09 1.88 -19.21
CA LEU A 71 13.50 1.51 -19.15
C LEU A 71 13.69 -0.01 -19.19
N ILE A 72 12.96 -0.76 -18.35
CA ILE A 72 12.97 -2.23 -18.34
C ILE A 72 12.62 -2.74 -19.74
N ARG A 73 11.54 -2.24 -20.34
CA ARG A 73 11.13 -2.62 -21.72
C ARG A 73 12.25 -2.38 -22.72
N SER A 74 12.96 -1.26 -22.63
CA SER A 74 14.05 -0.91 -23.54
C SER A 74 15.27 -1.84 -23.37
N ILE A 75 15.77 -1.98 -22.15
CA ILE A 75 16.95 -2.80 -21.84
C ILE A 75 16.71 -4.28 -22.16
N THR A 76 15.53 -4.78 -21.84
CA THR A 76 15.14 -6.18 -22.05
C THR A 76 14.63 -6.47 -23.47
N PHE A 77 14.71 -5.51 -24.40
CA PHE A 77 14.12 -5.68 -25.74
C PHE A 77 14.63 -6.93 -26.47
N ARG A 78 15.91 -7.29 -26.27
CA ARG A 78 16.54 -8.48 -26.86
C ARG A 78 16.48 -9.73 -25.98
N PHE A 79 15.85 -9.67 -24.81
CA PHE A 79 15.84 -10.79 -23.89
C PHE A 79 14.72 -11.77 -24.23
N SER A 80 15.09 -13.03 -24.47
CA SER A 80 14.15 -14.10 -24.78
C SER A 80 13.48 -14.71 -23.55
N SER A 81 13.97 -14.43 -22.34
CA SER A 81 13.43 -14.99 -21.10
C SER A 81 12.39 -14.07 -20.44
N LEU A 82 11.18 -14.61 -20.24
CA LEU A 82 10.12 -13.95 -19.48
C LEU A 82 10.52 -13.74 -18.02
N ASP A 83 11.25 -14.68 -17.43
CA ASP A 83 11.68 -14.64 -16.03
C ASP A 83 12.55 -13.42 -15.72
N CYS A 84 13.41 -13.00 -16.64
CA CYS A 84 14.23 -11.81 -16.44
C CYS A 84 13.38 -10.53 -16.35
N LEU A 85 12.41 -10.39 -17.27
CA LEU A 85 11.48 -9.26 -17.24
C LEU A 85 10.66 -9.25 -15.94
N TYR A 86 10.26 -10.44 -15.49
CA TYR A 86 9.51 -10.63 -14.25
C TYR A 86 10.32 -10.22 -13.02
N VAL A 87 11.56 -10.70 -12.88
CA VAL A 87 12.46 -10.34 -11.78
C VAL A 87 12.72 -8.83 -11.75
N LEU A 88 12.98 -8.20 -12.90
CA LEU A 88 13.19 -6.75 -12.97
C LEU A 88 11.95 -5.96 -12.55
N TYR A 89 10.76 -6.40 -12.98
CA TYR A 89 9.52 -5.76 -12.58
C TYR A 89 9.26 -5.91 -11.07
N LEU A 90 9.45 -7.10 -10.50
CA LEU A 90 9.27 -7.34 -9.07
C LEU A 90 10.22 -6.48 -8.23
N THR A 91 11.50 -6.48 -8.60
CA THR A 91 12.57 -5.84 -7.81
C THR A 91 12.59 -4.32 -7.93
N LEU A 92 12.24 -3.75 -9.09
CA LEU A 92 12.34 -2.31 -9.34
C LEU A 92 11.00 -1.57 -9.27
N VAL A 93 9.92 -2.18 -9.80
CA VAL A 93 8.61 -1.52 -9.92
C VAL A 93 7.71 -1.91 -8.76
N ARG A 94 7.49 -3.21 -8.55
CA ARG A 94 6.58 -3.68 -7.50
C ARG A 94 7.07 -3.32 -6.10
N SER A 95 8.37 -3.45 -5.83
CA SER A 95 8.98 -3.04 -4.56
C SER A 95 8.67 -1.57 -4.21
N LYS A 96 8.70 -0.66 -5.18
CA LYS A 96 8.34 0.76 -4.99
C LYS A 96 6.86 0.96 -4.72
N LEU A 97 5.99 0.19 -5.38
CA LEU A 97 4.54 0.25 -5.22
C LEU A 97 4.03 -0.37 -3.91
N GLU A 98 4.82 -1.23 -3.29
CA GLU A 98 4.46 -1.91 -2.03
C GLU A 98 5.09 -1.25 -0.81
N TYR A 99 6.20 -0.53 -1.01
CA TYR A 99 6.91 0.17 0.03
C TYR A 99 6.01 1.15 0.79
N ALA A 100 6.01 1.03 2.12
CA ALA A 100 5.22 1.84 3.04
C ALA A 100 3.71 1.92 2.72
N SER A 101 3.17 0.96 1.95
CA SER A 101 1.76 0.96 1.54
C SER A 101 0.79 1.06 2.71
N VAL A 102 1.13 0.47 3.86
CA VAL A 102 0.35 0.59 5.10
C VAL A 102 0.11 2.04 5.51
N ALA A 103 1.03 2.97 5.25
CA ALA A 103 0.87 4.38 5.60
C ALA A 103 0.00 5.15 4.58
N TRP A 104 0.22 4.93 3.28
CA TRP A 104 -0.39 5.76 2.22
C TRP A 104 -1.58 5.12 1.50
N ASN A 105 -1.89 3.84 1.69
CA ASN A 105 -2.97 3.10 1.01
C ASN A 105 -4.38 3.49 1.52
N SER A 106 -4.55 4.73 1.97
CA SER A 106 -5.83 5.41 2.19
C SER A 106 -6.21 6.22 0.94
N ILE A 107 -6.10 5.57 -0.22
CA ILE A 107 -6.32 6.16 -1.55
C ILE A 107 -7.74 5.90 -2.06
N THR A 108 -8.15 6.67 -3.06
CA THR A 108 -9.43 6.45 -3.75
C THR A 108 -9.37 5.24 -4.69
N SER A 109 -10.53 4.75 -5.11
CA SER A 109 -10.63 3.70 -6.13
C SER A 109 -9.99 4.15 -7.46
N THR A 110 -10.11 5.43 -7.81
CA THR A 110 -9.50 6.03 -9.00
C THR A 110 -7.97 5.95 -8.97
N ASP A 111 -7.37 6.29 -7.83
CA ASP A 111 -5.92 6.20 -7.61
C ASP A 111 -5.44 4.74 -7.60
N SER A 112 -6.22 3.86 -6.96
CA SER A 112 -5.95 2.42 -6.96
C SER A 112 -5.94 1.86 -8.38
N ALA A 113 -6.93 2.24 -9.20
CA ALA A 113 -7.00 1.88 -10.62
C ALA A 113 -5.86 2.49 -11.44
N LYS A 114 -5.39 3.70 -11.10
CA LYS A 114 -4.23 4.33 -11.72
C LYS A 114 -2.95 3.54 -11.47
N LEU A 115 -2.72 3.05 -10.25
CA LEU A 115 -1.60 2.14 -9.97
C LEU A 115 -1.75 0.81 -10.71
N GLU A 116 -2.98 0.27 -10.80
CA GLU A 116 -3.25 -0.97 -11.52
C GLU A 116 -2.90 -0.88 -13.01
N ARG A 117 -3.01 0.31 -13.63
CA ARG A 117 -2.58 0.54 -15.03
C ARG A 117 -1.10 0.23 -15.24
N ILE A 118 -0.25 0.38 -14.23
CA ILE A 118 1.18 0.03 -14.31
C ILE A 118 1.33 -1.48 -14.50
N GLN A 119 0.63 -2.28 -13.71
CA GLN A 119 0.64 -3.74 -13.83
C GLN A 119 -0.01 -4.20 -15.15
N LYS A 120 -1.11 -3.57 -15.58
CA LYS A 120 -1.72 -3.81 -16.91
C LYS A 120 -0.72 -3.57 -18.04
N LYS A 121 0.05 -2.49 -17.97
CA LYS A 121 1.07 -2.18 -18.98
C LYS A 121 2.21 -3.21 -18.98
N PHE A 122 2.66 -3.65 -17.81
CA PHE A 122 3.64 -4.72 -17.69
C PHE A 122 3.12 -6.05 -18.28
N ALA A 123 1.90 -6.45 -17.92
CA ALA A 123 1.26 -7.66 -18.43
C ALA A 123 1.10 -7.61 -19.96
N SER A 124 0.69 -6.47 -20.51
CA SER A 124 0.60 -6.25 -21.96
C SER A 124 1.96 -6.41 -22.65
N VAL A 125 3.04 -5.88 -22.08
CA VAL A 125 4.41 -6.06 -22.64
C VAL A 125 4.81 -7.53 -22.64
N CYS A 126 4.49 -8.28 -21.58
CA CYS A 126 4.76 -9.72 -21.52
C CYS A 126 3.99 -10.48 -22.59
N PHE A 127 2.69 -10.22 -22.72
CA PHE A 127 1.81 -10.88 -23.67
C PHE A 127 2.22 -10.64 -25.12
N TYR A 128 2.48 -9.38 -25.46
CA TYR A 128 2.91 -9.03 -26.81
C TYR A 128 4.23 -9.70 -27.21
N ARG A 129 5.17 -9.87 -26.26
CA ARG A 129 6.50 -10.43 -26.54
C ARG A 129 6.55 -11.95 -26.53
N TYR A 130 5.91 -12.58 -25.54
CA TYR A 130 6.10 -14.00 -25.26
C TYR A 130 4.86 -14.85 -25.60
N PHE A 131 3.71 -14.22 -25.84
CA PHE A 131 2.45 -14.90 -26.15
C PHE A 131 1.73 -14.27 -27.36
N PRO A 132 2.39 -14.15 -28.54
CA PRO A 132 1.87 -13.39 -29.68
C PRO A 132 0.56 -13.93 -30.27
N HIS A 133 0.26 -15.22 -30.07
CA HIS A 133 -0.94 -15.88 -30.58
C HIS A 133 -2.08 -15.97 -29.55
N SER A 134 -1.90 -15.42 -28.35
CA SER A 134 -2.94 -15.42 -27.30
C SER A 134 -3.72 -14.11 -27.31
N SER A 135 -5.05 -14.19 -27.19
CA SER A 135 -5.87 -12.99 -27.00
C SER A 135 -5.55 -12.35 -25.66
N TYR A 136 -5.31 -11.03 -25.67
CA TYR A 136 -4.99 -10.29 -24.45
C TYR A 136 -6.27 -9.93 -23.70
N SER A 137 -6.44 -10.52 -22.52
CA SER A 137 -7.34 -10.02 -21.47
C SER A 137 -6.52 -9.84 -20.19
N TYR A 138 -6.85 -8.83 -19.39
CA TYR A 138 -6.08 -8.57 -18.17
C TYR A 138 -6.20 -9.71 -17.16
N THR A 139 -7.38 -10.31 -17.03
CA THR A 139 -7.63 -11.43 -16.10
C THR A 139 -6.84 -12.67 -16.50
N SER A 140 -6.91 -13.08 -17.76
CA SER A 140 -6.13 -14.20 -18.28
C SER A 140 -4.62 -13.94 -18.21
N ALA A 141 -4.21 -12.67 -18.36
CA ALA A 141 -2.83 -12.29 -18.23
C ALA A 141 -2.29 -12.44 -16.81
N LEU A 142 -3.08 -12.08 -15.81
CA LEU A 142 -2.72 -12.29 -14.41
C LEU A 142 -2.58 -13.77 -14.07
N GLU A 143 -3.53 -14.61 -14.51
CA GLU A 143 -3.48 -16.06 -14.29
C GLU A 143 -2.23 -16.67 -14.93
N ARG A 144 -1.98 -16.36 -16.21
CA ARG A 144 -0.83 -16.89 -16.95
C ARG A 144 0.51 -16.45 -16.35
N LEU A 145 0.62 -15.20 -15.89
CA LEU A 145 1.82 -14.65 -15.26
C LEU A 145 1.92 -14.96 -13.75
N ARG A 146 0.94 -15.68 -13.19
CA ARG A 146 0.79 -15.94 -11.75
C ARG A 146 0.91 -14.66 -10.93
N LEU A 147 0.24 -13.61 -11.39
CA LEU A 147 0.19 -12.31 -10.74
C LEU A 147 -1.15 -12.07 -10.05
N HIS A 148 -1.09 -11.39 -8.92
CA HIS A 148 -2.28 -10.90 -8.22
C HIS A 148 -2.46 -9.40 -8.48
N PRO A 149 -3.70 -8.89 -8.44
CA PRO A 149 -3.97 -7.45 -8.51
C PRO A 149 -3.16 -6.67 -7.48
N LEU A 150 -2.71 -5.46 -7.81
CA LEU A 150 -1.91 -4.66 -6.86
C LEU A 150 -2.77 -4.20 -5.67
N SER A 151 -4.06 -3.96 -5.89
CA SER A 151 -5.02 -3.66 -4.83
C SER A 151 -5.06 -4.75 -3.77
N LEU A 152 -5.18 -6.01 -4.20
CA LEU A 152 -5.16 -7.17 -3.33
C LEU A 152 -3.84 -7.25 -2.55
N ARG A 153 -2.72 -7.08 -3.23
CA ARG A 153 -1.40 -7.15 -2.58
C ARG A 153 -1.23 -6.08 -1.50
N ARG A 154 -1.69 -4.85 -1.73
CA ARG A 154 -1.68 -3.79 -0.69
C ARG A 154 -2.58 -4.15 0.49
N HIS A 155 -3.77 -4.69 0.23
CA HIS A 155 -4.66 -5.16 1.29
C HIS A 155 -4.03 -6.26 2.15
N LEU A 156 -3.31 -7.20 1.53
CA LEU A 156 -2.59 -8.24 2.26
C LEU A 156 -1.40 -7.73 3.04
N LEU A 157 -0.71 -6.69 2.55
CA LEU A 157 0.35 -6.03 3.30
C LEU A 157 -0.18 -5.33 4.56
N ASP A 158 -1.41 -4.81 4.51
CA ASP A 158 -2.09 -4.24 5.67
C ASP A 158 -2.39 -5.30 6.73
N ALA A 159 -2.94 -6.44 6.30
CA ALA A 159 -3.17 -7.58 7.19
C ALA A 159 -1.86 -8.11 7.78
N LEU A 160 -0.83 -8.29 6.96
CA LEU A 160 0.49 -8.75 7.39
C LEU A 160 1.09 -7.81 8.45
N PHE A 161 1.01 -6.50 8.22
CA PHE A 161 1.51 -5.52 9.17
C PHE A 161 0.76 -5.59 10.50
N PHE A 162 -0.56 -5.70 10.44
CA PHE A 162 -1.40 -5.84 11.64
C PHE A 162 -1.04 -7.09 12.45
N ILE A 163 -0.95 -8.24 11.81
CA ILE A 163 -0.60 -9.53 12.44
C ILE A 163 0.78 -9.42 13.11
N GLN A 164 1.75 -8.79 12.44
CA GLN A 164 3.07 -8.58 13.00
C GLN A 164 3.06 -7.66 14.23
N VAL A 165 2.23 -6.61 14.24
CA VAL A 165 2.07 -5.74 15.42
C VAL A 165 1.38 -6.49 16.57
N TYR A 166 0.31 -7.22 16.27
CA TYR A 166 -0.45 -7.98 17.26
C TYR A 166 0.41 -9.06 17.94
N ARG A 167 1.28 -9.73 17.18
CA ARG A 167 2.23 -10.74 17.70
C ARG A 167 3.47 -10.14 18.37
N GLY A 168 3.55 -8.82 18.49
CA GLY A 168 4.70 -8.15 19.10
C GLY A 168 5.99 -8.17 18.27
N LEU A 169 5.93 -8.56 16.99
CA LEU A 169 7.08 -8.51 16.07
C LEU A 169 7.40 -7.08 15.61
N LYS A 170 6.41 -6.18 15.68
CA LYS A 170 6.55 -4.76 15.35
C LYS A 170 5.91 -3.89 16.43
N SER A 171 6.58 -2.82 16.80
CA SER A 171 6.08 -1.88 17.82
C SER A 171 5.21 -0.79 17.18
N CYS A 172 3.90 -0.81 17.47
CA CYS A 172 2.97 0.26 17.11
C CYS A 172 1.79 0.28 18.09
N SER A 173 1.93 0.99 19.22
CA SER A 173 0.89 1.07 20.26
C SER A 173 -0.41 1.68 19.74
N SER A 174 -0.31 2.75 18.95
CA SER A 174 -1.46 3.45 18.38
C SER A 174 -2.36 2.57 17.49
N LEU A 175 -1.81 1.52 16.88
CA LEU A 175 -2.59 0.57 16.10
C LEU A 175 -3.35 -0.41 17.00
N LEU A 176 -2.74 -0.88 18.08
CA LEU A 176 -3.35 -1.77 19.07
C LEU A 176 -4.46 -1.07 19.86
N ASP A 177 -4.24 0.19 20.26
CA ASP A 177 -5.21 0.99 21.01
C ASP A 177 -6.53 1.17 20.24
N ASN A 178 -6.46 1.18 18.91
CA ASN A 178 -7.60 1.38 18.01
C ASN A 178 -8.24 0.08 17.51
N ALA A 179 -7.62 -1.08 17.72
CA ALA A 179 -8.07 -2.36 17.18
C ALA A 179 -8.35 -3.35 18.29
N SER A 180 -9.57 -3.30 18.82
CA SER A 180 -10.01 -4.23 19.87
C SER A 180 -10.46 -5.57 19.29
N LEU A 181 -10.21 -6.64 20.03
CA LEU A 181 -10.79 -7.94 19.76
C LEU A 181 -12.31 -7.88 19.94
N ARG A 182 -13.03 -8.49 19.00
CA ARG A 182 -14.47 -8.68 19.11
C ARG A 182 -14.74 -10.03 19.75
N VAL A 183 -15.23 -10.01 20.99
CA VAL A 183 -15.70 -11.21 21.69
C VAL A 183 -17.21 -11.34 21.46
N PRO A 184 -17.69 -12.35 20.70
CA PRO A 184 -19.11 -12.53 20.50
C PRO A 184 -19.77 -13.01 21.79
N THR A 185 -20.95 -12.46 22.10
CA THR A 185 -21.74 -12.84 23.29
C THR A 185 -22.47 -14.17 23.12
N CYS A 186 -22.60 -14.66 21.89
CA CYS A 186 -23.21 -15.93 21.52
C CYS A 186 -22.32 -16.66 20.50
N HIS A 187 -22.43 -17.99 20.40
CA HIS A 187 -21.70 -18.75 19.38
C HIS A 187 -22.23 -18.44 17.97
N VAL A 188 -21.50 -17.63 17.23
CA VAL A 188 -21.76 -17.32 15.81
C VAL A 188 -20.68 -17.98 14.96
N ARG A 189 -21.07 -18.66 13.88
CA ARG A 189 -20.13 -19.38 12.99
C ARG A 189 -19.26 -18.46 12.14
N ASP A 190 -19.74 -17.26 11.81
CA ASP A 190 -18.98 -16.23 11.08
C ASP A 190 -19.01 -14.93 11.88
N PHE A 191 -17.88 -14.56 12.45
CA PHE A 191 -17.72 -13.26 13.10
C PHE A 191 -16.34 -12.68 12.81
N SER A 192 -16.28 -11.35 12.74
CA SER A 192 -15.02 -10.63 12.58
C SER A 192 -14.19 -10.71 13.86
N THR A 193 -12.93 -11.14 13.78
CA THR A 193 -12.03 -11.25 14.95
C THR A 193 -11.77 -9.91 15.64
N PHE A 194 -11.64 -8.83 14.87
CA PHE A 194 -11.43 -7.47 15.36
C PHE A 194 -12.65 -6.60 15.13
N SER A 195 -12.96 -5.74 16.09
CA SER A 195 -14.00 -4.73 15.96
C SER A 195 -13.46 -3.54 15.18
N VAL A 196 -14.21 -3.07 14.17
CA VAL A 196 -13.83 -1.92 13.36
C VAL A 196 -14.97 -0.92 13.31
N ARG A 197 -14.68 0.35 13.60
CA ARG A 197 -15.66 1.43 13.50
C ARG A 197 -15.93 1.77 12.03
N PRO A 198 -17.19 1.73 11.56
CA PRO A 198 -17.52 2.05 10.18
C PRO A 198 -17.14 3.47 9.75
N SER A 199 -17.10 4.44 10.68
CA SER A 199 -16.73 5.83 10.44
C SER A 199 -15.26 6.03 10.08
N GLU A 200 -14.40 5.07 10.39
CA GLU A 200 -12.94 5.19 10.28
C GLU A 200 -12.32 4.24 9.26
N ARG A 201 -13.10 3.67 8.33
CA ARG A 201 -12.64 2.65 7.36
C ARG A 201 -11.37 3.01 6.58
N HIS A 202 -11.11 4.30 6.39
CA HIS A 202 -9.94 4.79 5.65
C HIS A 202 -8.73 5.07 6.54
N CYS A 203 -8.85 5.02 7.88
CA CYS A 203 -7.69 5.17 8.75
C CYS A 203 -6.82 3.91 8.66
N PRO A 204 -5.48 4.03 8.79
CA PRO A 204 -4.58 2.88 8.67
C PRO A 204 -4.92 1.74 9.64
N SER A 205 -5.24 2.04 10.90
CA SER A 205 -5.58 1.03 11.92
C SER A 205 -6.83 0.24 11.55
N SER A 206 -7.93 0.92 11.20
CA SER A 206 -9.17 0.26 10.77
C SER A 206 -8.97 -0.55 9.49
N ARG A 207 -8.24 -0.01 8.51
CA ARG A 207 -7.96 -0.72 7.25
C ARG A 207 -7.16 -2.01 7.50
N CYS A 208 -6.14 -1.94 8.36
CA CYS A 208 -5.32 -3.08 8.76
C CYS A 208 -6.15 -4.14 9.52
N ALA A 209 -7.01 -3.71 10.45
CA ALA A 209 -7.89 -4.62 11.18
C ALA A 209 -8.93 -5.29 10.25
N LEU A 210 -9.53 -4.53 9.32
CA LEU A 210 -10.45 -5.09 8.30
C LEU A 210 -9.76 -6.11 7.42
N ALA A 211 -8.55 -5.80 6.94
CA ALA A 211 -7.78 -6.74 6.14
C ALA A 211 -7.46 -8.02 6.90
N THR A 212 -7.15 -7.90 8.19
CA THR A 212 -6.89 -9.05 9.05
C THR A 212 -8.14 -9.88 9.29
N ASN A 213 -9.32 -9.27 9.43
CA ASN A 213 -10.58 -10.00 9.54
C ASN A 213 -10.88 -10.86 8.30
N VAL A 214 -10.48 -10.39 7.11
CA VAL A 214 -10.62 -11.17 5.88
C VAL A 214 -9.64 -12.34 5.87
N VAL A 215 -8.35 -12.07 6.13
CA VAL A 215 -7.31 -13.11 6.15
C VAL A 215 -7.55 -14.13 7.26
N GLY A 216 -8.05 -13.70 8.41
CA GLY A 216 -8.32 -14.53 9.58
C GLY A 216 -9.42 -15.57 9.40
N LYS A 217 -10.19 -15.51 8.30
CA LYS A 217 -11.14 -16.59 7.95
C LYS A 217 -10.44 -17.84 7.45
N ASP A 218 -9.33 -17.67 6.74
CA ASP A 218 -8.59 -18.75 6.09
C ASP A 218 -7.31 -19.13 6.86
N LEU A 219 -6.84 -18.25 7.74
CA LEU A 219 -5.55 -18.37 8.41
C LEU A 219 -5.67 -18.11 9.90
N ASP A 220 -5.09 -18.99 10.72
CA ASP A 220 -4.96 -18.74 12.16
C ASP A 220 -3.93 -17.64 12.41
N ILE A 221 -4.43 -16.44 12.68
CA ILE A 221 -3.61 -15.25 12.96
C ILE A 221 -2.88 -15.33 14.29
N PHE A 222 -3.24 -16.25 15.19
CA PHE A 222 -2.63 -16.42 16.51
C PHE A 222 -1.54 -17.48 16.55
N ALA A 223 -1.43 -18.32 15.52
CA ALA A 223 -0.43 -19.39 15.47
C ALA A 223 1.01 -18.87 15.51
N ASP A 224 1.85 -19.50 16.34
CA ASP A 224 3.29 -19.23 16.47
C ASP A 224 4.07 -19.77 15.27
N GLY A 225 4.03 -19.03 14.18
CA GLY A 225 4.78 -19.32 12.96
C GLY A 225 5.13 -18.04 12.20
N ALA A 226 6.20 -18.07 11.41
CA ALA A 226 6.59 -16.93 10.59
C ALA A 226 5.51 -16.65 9.52
N VAL A 227 4.76 -15.56 9.68
CA VAL A 227 3.79 -15.14 8.67
C VAL A 227 4.48 -14.27 7.64
N SER A 228 4.47 -14.75 6.39
CA SER A 228 4.96 -14.03 5.23
C SER A 228 3.80 -13.71 4.28
N LEU A 229 4.00 -12.71 3.41
CA LEU A 229 3.00 -12.37 2.39
C LEU A 229 2.69 -13.57 1.48
N ASN A 230 3.69 -14.38 1.15
CA ASN A 230 3.50 -15.56 0.30
C ASN A 230 2.65 -16.64 1.01
N HIS A 231 2.83 -16.80 2.32
CA HIS A 231 2.03 -17.71 3.11
C HIS A 231 0.55 -17.28 3.13
N ILE A 232 0.29 -15.98 3.35
CA ILE A 232 -1.08 -15.42 3.29
C ILE A 232 -1.67 -15.57 1.89
N LEU A 233 -0.89 -15.29 0.85
CA LEU A 233 -1.34 -15.43 -0.54
C LEU A 233 -1.75 -16.87 -0.87
N GLN A 234 -0.98 -17.86 -0.42
CA GLN A 234 -1.30 -19.28 -0.65
C GLN A 234 -2.59 -19.69 0.07
N ALA A 235 -2.76 -19.27 1.33
CA ALA A 235 -3.94 -19.60 2.14
C ALA A 235 -5.24 -19.01 1.56
N CYS A 236 -5.18 -17.75 1.10
CA CYS A 236 -6.39 -17.00 0.76
C CYS A 236 -6.74 -16.99 -0.74
N THR A 237 -6.12 -17.84 -1.57
CA THR A 237 -6.30 -17.86 -3.04
C THR A 237 -7.75 -18.05 -3.52
N LYS A 238 -8.68 -18.50 -2.66
CA LYS A 238 -10.06 -18.87 -3.05
C LYS A 238 -11.13 -17.78 -2.83
N HIS A 239 -10.90 -16.78 -1.97
CA HIS A 239 -11.96 -15.85 -1.53
C HIS A 239 -11.83 -14.41 -2.05
N PHE A 240 -10.70 -14.02 -2.65
CA PHE A 240 -10.46 -12.62 -3.02
C PHE A 240 -11.10 -12.14 -4.34
N THR A 241 -11.77 -13.03 -5.09
CA THR A 241 -12.54 -12.64 -6.28
C THR A 241 -13.83 -11.89 -5.94
N VAL A 242 -14.30 -11.92 -4.68
CA VAL A 242 -15.60 -11.36 -4.27
C VAL A 242 -15.48 -10.02 -3.53
N LEU A 243 -14.27 -9.63 -3.07
CA LEU A 243 -14.07 -8.43 -2.24
C LEU A 243 -13.52 -7.20 -3.00
N LEU A 244 -13.36 -7.31 -4.32
CA LEU A 244 -12.77 -6.26 -5.17
C LEU A 244 -13.80 -5.48 -6.01
N ASP A 245 -15.09 -5.74 -5.81
CA ASP A 245 -16.21 -4.99 -6.38
C ASP A 245 -16.75 -3.93 -5.41
#